data_AF-A0A7X6THG4-F1
#
_entry.id   AF-A0A7X6THG4-F1
#
_cell.length_a   1.000
_cell.length_b   1.000
_cell.length_c   1.000
_cell.angle_alpha   90.00
_cell.angle_beta   90.00
_cell.angle_gamma   90.00
#
_symmetry.space_group_name_H-M   'P 1'
#
loop_
_entity.id
_entity.type
_entity.pdbx_description
1 polymer ?
#
loop_
_entity_poly.entity_id
_entity_poly.type
_entity_poly.pdbx_seq_one_letter_code
_entity_poly.pdbx_strand_id
1 'polypeptide(L)' 'MLADGDRVLVAVSGGVDSLVLLWLLSHWRRKAPIDYQLLPVHVDM' A
#
# COMPACT_ATOMS: atom_id res chain seq x y z
N MET A 1 1.40 -10.85 8.16
CA MET A 1 2.67 -10.62 7.42
C MET A 1 2.34 -10.69 5.95
N LEU A 2 2.98 -9.85 5.13
CA LEU A 2 2.89 -9.94 3.68
C LEU A 2 3.78 -11.07 3.17
N ALA A 3 3.32 -11.78 2.16
CA ALA A 3 4.03 -12.82 1.44
C ALA A 3 4.25 -12.43 -0.02
N ASP A 4 5.15 -13.16 -0.69
CA ASP A 4 5.41 -12.97 -2.11
C ASP A 4 4.14 -13.27 -2.94
N GLY A 5 3.82 -12.39 -3.87
CA GLY A 5 2.63 -12.46 -4.72
C GLY A 5 1.34 -11.89 -4.11
N ASP A 6 1.38 -11.38 -2.87
CA ASP A 6 0.19 -10.80 -2.23
C ASP A 6 -0.35 -9.59 -3.01
N ARG A 7 -1.67 -9.40 -2.93
CA ARG A 7 -2.36 -8.19 -3.44
C ARG A 7 -2.93 -7.42 -2.27
N VAL A 8 -2.39 -6.24 -2.04
CA VAL A 8 -2.69 -5.39 -0.89
C VAL A 8 -3.53 -4.20 -1.33
N LEU A 9 -4.76 -4.12 -0.80
CA LEU A 9 -5.61 -2.95 -0.95
C LEU A 9 -5.33 -1.97 0.19
N VAL A 10 -5.12 -0.69 -0.13
CA VAL A 10 -4.94 0.38 0.86
C VAL A 10 -6.07 1.38 0.70
N ALA A 11 -6.89 1.53 1.73
CA ALA A 11 -7.90 2.58 1.78
C ALA A 11 -7.22 3.94 1.98
N VAL A 12 -7.44 4.86 1.05
CA VAL A 12 -6.88 6.22 1.06
C VAL A 12 -8.01 7.18 1.39
N SER A 13 -7.93 7.89 2.51
CA SER A 13 -8.94 8.89 2.90
C SER A 13 -8.58 10.31 2.47
N GLY A 14 -7.35 10.52 1.99
CA GLY A 14 -6.77 11.85 1.77
C GLY A 14 -6.08 12.42 3.02
N GLY A 15 -6.25 11.78 4.19
CA GLY A 15 -5.53 12.13 5.41
C GLY A 15 -4.06 11.69 5.36
N VAL A 16 -3.22 12.43 6.09
CA VAL A 16 -1.76 12.20 6.16
C VAL A 16 -1.42 10.75 6.49
N ASP A 17 -2.13 10.13 7.43
CA ASP A 17 -1.84 8.76 7.85
C ASP A 17 -2.00 7.76 6.70
N SER A 18 -3.08 7.88 5.92
CA SER A 18 -3.35 7.00 4.78
C SER A 18 -2.33 7.20 3.65
N LEU A 19 -1.89 8.45 3.44
CA LEU A 19 -0.88 8.79 2.44
C LEU A 19 0.50 8.29 2.85
N VAL A 20 0.87 8.43 4.12
CA VAL A 20 2.14 7.93 4.67
C VAL A 20 2.17 6.41 4.61
N LEU A 21 1.08 5.72 4.95
CA LEU A 21 1.00 4.26 4.83
C LEU A 21 1.19 3.80 3.38
N LEU A 22 0.48 4.41 2.43
CA LEU A 22 0.63 4.11 1.00
C LEU A 22 2.07 4.34 0.52
N TRP A 23 2.67 5.47 0.92
CA TRP A 23 4.05 5.79 0.58
C TRP A 23 5.04 4.80 1.16
N LEU A 24 4.89 4.43 2.44
CA LEU A 24 5.75 3.46 3.12
C LEU A 24 5.72 2.11 2.42
N LEU A 25 4.53 1.57 2.13
CA LEU A 25 4.39 0.29 1.42
C LEU A 25 4.97 0.39 0.00
N SER A 26 4.66 1.44 -0.75
CA SER A 26 5.19 1.65 -2.11
C SER A 26 6.73 1.75 -2.15
N HIS A 27 7.32 2.43 -1.16
CA HIS A 27 8.78 2.57 -1.05
C HIS A 27 9.43 1.27 -0.58
N TRP A 28 8.83 0.60 0.40
CA TRP A 28 9.36 -0.62 0.98
C TRP A 28 9.33 -1.79 0.01
N ARG A 29 8.33 -1.88 -0.88
CA ARG A 29 8.28 -2.88 -1.95
C ARG A 29 9.56 -2.92 -2.80
N ARG A 30 10.23 -1.78 -3.02
CA ARG A 30 11.47 -1.72 -3.82
C ARG A 30 12.70 -2.30 -3.12
N LYS A 31 12.62 -2.47 -1.80
CA LYS A 31 13.73 -2.92 -0.94
C LYS A 31 13.45 -4.26 -0.27
N ALA A 32 12.18 -4.62 -0.12
CA ALA A 32 11.76 -5.84 0.54
C ALA A 32 12.10 -7.07 -0.33
N PRO A 33 12.43 -8.22 0.28
CA PRO A 33 12.69 -9.48 -0.43
C PRO A 33 11.38 -10.20 -0.85
N ILE A 34 10.26 -9.48 -0.88
CA ILE A 34 8.94 -9.97 -1.29
C ILE A 34 8.36 -8.98 -2.30
N ASP A 35 7.85 -9.49 -3.41
CA ASP A 35 7.11 -8.69 -4.38
C ASP A 35 5.61 -8.80 -4.10
N TYR A 36 4.93 -7.66 -4.07
CA TYR A 36 3.49 -7.58 -3.84
C TYR A 36 2.87 -6.44 -4.65
N GLN A 37 1.60 -6.62 -4.98
CA GLN A 37 0.83 -5.60 -5.70
C GLN A 37 0.14 -4.68 -4.69
N LEU A 38 0.24 -3.38 -4.92
CA LEU A 38 -0.36 -2.36 -4.05
C LEU A 38 -1.45 -1.63 -4.83
N LEU A 39 -2.68 -1.66 -4.32
CA LEU A 39 -3.85 -1.00 -4.91
C LEU A 39 -4.38 0.08 -3.96
N PRO A 40 -4.11 1.36 -4.21
CA PRO A 40 -4.77 2.44 -3.47
C PRO A 40 -6.23 2.59 -3.91
N VAL A 41 -7.15 2.68 -2.95
CA VAL A 41 -8.58 2.91 -3.21
C VAL A 41 -9.06 4.08 -2.36
N HIS A 42 -9.58 5.11 -3.03
CA HIS A 42 -10.36 6.18 -2.40
C HIS A 42 -11.85 5.90 -2.63
N VAL A 43 -12.65 6.00 -1.58
CA VAL A 43 -14.11 5.85 -1.67
C VAL A 43 -14.71 7.25 -1.61
N ASP A 44 -15.36 7.64 -2.69
CA ASP A 44 -16.08 8.90 -2.82
C ASP A 44 -17.60 8.65 -2.71
N MET A 45 -18.37 9.71 -2.44
CA MET A 45 -19.85 9.66 -2.30
C MET A 45 -20.57 10.10 -3.57
#